data_AF-A0A3B6ED31-F1
#
_entry.id   AF-A0A3B6ED31-F1
#
_cell.length_a   1.000
_cell.length_b   1.000
_cell.length_c   1.000
_cell.angle_alpha   90.00
_cell.angle_beta   90.00
_cell.angle_gamma   90.00
#
_symmetry.space_group_name_H-M   'P 1'
#
loop_
_entity.id
_entity.type
_entity.pdbx_description
1 polymer ?
#
loop_
_entity_poly.entity_id
_entity_poly.type
_entity_poly.pdbx_seq_one_letter_code
_entity_poly.pdbx_strand_id
1 'polypeptide(L)'
;MAAKGATEMEVGGDGVAVITICNPPVNSLSIDVLLSLKESYEEALQRKDVKAIVVTGKGGKFSGGFDISSFGDLHSGKIEQPKVGYISIDILTELLEGATKPSVAAIDGLCLGGGLEVSMACHARISTPTAQLGLPELQLGIIPGFGGTQRLPRLVGLTKSLEMMLLSKPIKGEEAHQLGLVDSLVSPNDLVNTARRWALDICELRKPWIKSLYKTDKLEPLGEAREILKFARAQARKQAANLEHPLICIDVIEEGIVSGPRAGLWKEANAFQGLLFSDTCKSLLHVFFSQRATSKVPGATDLGLMPRKITKVAILGGGLMGSGIATAMILSNYPVLLKEVNEKFLNAGIDRIKANLQSRVRKGKMTEERYGKALSLLSGALGYEKFKEVDLVIEAVIENVKLKQQIFADLEKYCPSHCILATNTSTIDLNLIGEKTKSQDRIVGAHFFSSYPAHLSTGCC
;
A
#
# COMPACT_ATOMS: atom_id res chain seq x y z
N MET A 1 20.48 -21.87 -0.88
CA MET A 1 20.50 -20.42 -1.13
C MET A 1 19.21 -20.08 -1.85
N ALA A 2 18.41 -19.12 -1.38
CA ALA A 2 17.28 -18.63 -2.18
C ALA A 2 17.85 -18.03 -3.48
N ALA A 3 17.22 -18.27 -4.62
CA ALA A 3 17.64 -17.64 -5.88
C ALA A 3 17.63 -16.12 -5.70
N LYS A 4 18.76 -15.47 -5.96
CA LYS A 4 18.86 -14.00 -5.91
C LYS A 4 17.93 -13.39 -6.94
N GLY A 5 17.25 -12.30 -6.58
CA GLY A 5 16.48 -11.51 -7.54
C GLY A 5 17.38 -10.97 -8.65
N ALA A 6 16.90 -10.94 -9.88
CA ALA A 6 17.65 -10.51 -11.06
C ALA A 6 16.72 -9.87 -12.11
N THR A 7 17.30 -9.47 -13.24
CA THR A 7 16.57 -9.07 -14.45
C THR A 7 16.79 -10.09 -15.56
N GLU A 8 15.74 -10.35 -16.34
CA GLU A 8 15.81 -11.17 -17.57
C GLU A 8 15.67 -10.22 -18.77
N MET A 9 16.56 -10.30 -19.77
CA MET A 9 16.49 -9.49 -20.98
C MET A 9 16.26 -10.34 -22.22
N GLU A 10 15.24 -9.98 -23.01
CA GLU A 10 14.94 -10.61 -24.30
C GLU A 10 14.88 -9.55 -25.40
N VAL A 11 15.52 -9.79 -26.55
CA VAL A 11 15.49 -8.87 -27.70
C VAL A 11 14.54 -9.42 -28.75
N GLY A 12 13.49 -8.66 -29.06
CA GLY A 12 12.55 -9.03 -30.10
C GLY A 12 13.06 -8.77 -31.52
N GLY A 13 12.40 -9.40 -32.52
CA GLY A 13 12.75 -9.20 -33.94
C GLY A 13 12.53 -7.78 -34.48
N ASP A 14 11.83 -6.93 -33.74
CA ASP A 14 11.67 -5.49 -34.01
C ASP A 14 12.87 -4.65 -33.52
N GLY A 15 13.81 -5.27 -32.79
CA GLY A 15 14.97 -4.62 -32.19
C GLY A 15 14.68 -3.97 -30.83
N VAL A 16 13.58 -4.30 -30.16
CA VAL A 16 13.30 -3.81 -28.80
C VAL A 16 13.77 -4.83 -27.76
N ALA A 17 14.62 -4.39 -26.83
CA ALA A 17 15.03 -5.18 -25.66
C ALA A 17 14.00 -5.02 -24.54
N VAL A 18 13.39 -6.11 -24.10
CA VAL A 18 12.47 -6.15 -22.95
C VAL A 18 13.23 -6.67 -21.74
N ILE A 19 13.43 -5.80 -20.76
CA ILE A 19 14.06 -6.11 -19.48
C ILE A 19 12.95 -6.35 -18.45
N THR A 20 12.87 -7.57 -17.93
CA THR A 20 11.87 -8.00 -16.95
C THR A 20 12.50 -8.12 -15.57
N ILE A 21 11.98 -7.39 -14.58
CA ILE A 21 12.39 -7.48 -13.18
C ILE A 21 11.79 -8.74 -12.55
N CYS A 22 12.65 -9.59 -11.98
CA CYS A 22 12.30 -10.89 -11.43
C CYS A 22 12.78 -11.01 -9.97
N ASN A 23 11.93 -10.65 -9.01
CA ASN A 23 12.23 -10.85 -7.59
C ASN A 23 10.95 -11.08 -6.76
N PRO A 24 10.38 -12.31 -6.76
CA PRO A 24 9.13 -12.58 -6.06
C PRO A 24 9.23 -12.26 -4.55
N PRO A 25 8.13 -11.85 -3.89
CA PRO A 25 6.74 -11.90 -4.38
C PRO A 25 6.25 -10.63 -5.10
N VAL A 26 7.01 -9.54 -5.05
CA VAL A 26 6.56 -8.21 -5.52
C VAL A 26 7.60 -7.47 -6.36
N ASN A 27 8.63 -8.16 -6.85
CA ASN A 27 9.73 -7.60 -7.65
C ASN A 27 10.45 -6.45 -6.91
N SER A 28 10.74 -6.67 -5.63
CA SER A 28 11.47 -5.67 -4.84
C SER A 28 12.85 -5.41 -5.43
N LEU A 29 13.28 -4.15 -5.45
CA LEU A 29 14.59 -3.75 -5.96
C LEU A 29 15.64 -3.98 -4.87
N SER A 30 16.14 -5.21 -4.78
CA SER A 30 17.36 -5.49 -4.02
C SER A 30 18.58 -4.90 -4.74
N ILE A 31 19.72 -4.84 -4.06
CA ILE A 31 20.98 -4.42 -4.68
C ILE A 31 21.34 -5.32 -5.87
N ASP A 32 21.15 -6.64 -5.74
CA ASP A 32 21.39 -7.59 -6.84
C ASP A 32 20.52 -7.27 -8.08
N VAL A 33 19.23 -6.96 -7.88
CA VAL A 33 18.32 -6.58 -8.99
C VAL A 33 18.76 -5.29 -9.68
N LEU A 34 19.18 -4.29 -8.91
CA LEU A 34 19.63 -3.00 -9.45
C LEU A 34 20.94 -3.13 -10.24
N LEU A 35 21.87 -3.98 -9.78
CA LEU A 35 23.09 -4.28 -10.51
C LEU A 35 22.81 -5.09 -11.78
N SER A 36 21.91 -6.08 -11.70
CA SER A 36 21.44 -6.83 -12.88
C SER A 36 20.76 -5.92 -13.91
N LEU A 37 19.98 -4.92 -13.46
CA LEU A 37 19.37 -3.91 -14.32
C LEU A 37 20.44 -3.07 -15.02
N LYS A 38 21.46 -2.61 -14.28
CA LYS A 38 22.63 -1.91 -14.86
C LYS A 38 23.29 -2.75 -15.96
N GLU A 39 23.61 -4.01 -15.68
CA GLU A 39 24.25 -4.92 -16.64
C GLU A 39 23.39 -5.12 -17.90
N SER A 40 22.08 -5.29 -17.73
CA SER A 40 21.13 -5.41 -18.85
C SER A 40 21.10 -4.15 -19.72
N TYR A 41 21.15 -2.97 -19.10
CA TYR A 41 21.23 -1.70 -19.81
C TYR A 41 22.55 -1.54 -20.56
N GLU A 42 23.69 -1.86 -19.94
CA GLU A 42 25.00 -1.82 -20.58
C GLU A 42 25.06 -2.74 -21.80
N GLU A 43 24.56 -3.97 -21.68
CA GLU A 43 24.46 -4.91 -22.82
C GLU A 43 23.57 -4.34 -23.93
N ALA A 44 22.36 -3.88 -23.59
CA ALA A 44 21.40 -3.33 -24.55
C ALA A 44 21.96 -2.12 -25.31
N LEU A 45 22.73 -1.26 -24.64
CA LEU A 45 23.33 -0.09 -25.28
C LEU A 45 24.49 -0.46 -26.23
N GLN A 46 25.28 -1.49 -25.91
CA GLN A 46 26.38 -1.95 -26.75
C GLN A 46 25.91 -2.75 -27.99
N ARG A 47 24.78 -3.46 -27.88
CA ARG A 47 24.22 -4.30 -28.94
C ARG A 47 23.69 -3.48 -30.13
N LYS A 48 24.15 -3.76 -31.34
CA LYS A 48 23.74 -3.04 -32.56
C LYS A 48 22.33 -3.38 -33.05
N ASP A 49 21.85 -4.58 -32.72
CA ASP A 49 20.50 -5.07 -33.05
C ASP A 49 19.41 -4.46 -32.15
N VAL A 50 19.78 -3.89 -31.00
CA VAL A 50 18.87 -3.21 -30.09
C VAL A 50 18.71 -1.74 -30.49
N LYS A 51 17.48 -1.30 -30.69
CA LYS A 51 17.08 0.08 -31.02
C LYS A 51 16.51 0.83 -29.83
N ALA A 52 15.73 0.14 -28.99
CA ALA A 52 15.02 0.73 -27.85
C ALA A 52 14.84 -0.31 -26.73
N ILE A 53 14.46 0.16 -25.54
CA ILE A 53 14.36 -0.65 -24.32
C ILE A 53 12.96 -0.53 -23.72
N VAL A 54 12.41 -1.62 -23.22
CA VAL A 54 11.22 -1.65 -22.38
C VAL A 54 11.57 -2.28 -21.05
N VAL A 55 11.18 -1.65 -19.94
CA VAL A 55 11.31 -2.22 -18.59
C VAL A 55 9.94 -2.65 -18.08
N THR A 56 9.82 -3.85 -17.54
CA THR A 56 8.60 -4.36 -16.93
C THR A 56 8.91 -5.27 -15.74
N GLY A 57 7.89 -5.77 -15.03
CA GLY A 57 8.06 -6.69 -13.91
C GLY A 57 7.29 -7.99 -14.10
N LYS A 58 7.84 -9.09 -13.58
CA LYS A 58 7.29 -10.44 -13.71
C LYS A 58 6.02 -10.62 -12.87
N GLY A 59 5.03 -11.36 -13.40
CA GLY A 59 3.85 -11.75 -12.62
C GLY A 59 2.85 -10.62 -12.34
N GLY A 60 2.67 -9.69 -13.28
CA GLY A 60 1.64 -8.63 -13.20
C GLY A 60 1.92 -7.58 -12.13
N LYS A 61 3.19 -7.36 -11.79
CA LYS A 61 3.64 -6.36 -10.82
C LYS A 61 4.93 -5.75 -11.34
N PHE A 62 4.99 -4.43 -11.51
CA PHE A 62 6.21 -3.75 -11.92
C PHE A 62 7.30 -3.88 -10.84
N SER A 63 7.09 -3.24 -9.69
CA SER A 63 7.93 -3.38 -8.50
C SER A 63 7.23 -2.79 -7.27
N GLY A 64 7.31 -3.51 -6.15
CA GLY A 64 6.82 -3.06 -4.84
C GLY A 64 7.75 -2.08 -4.12
N GLY A 65 8.87 -1.68 -4.73
CA GLY A 65 9.85 -0.77 -4.14
C GLY A 65 11.13 -1.45 -3.68
N PHE A 66 11.94 -0.76 -2.88
CA PHE A 66 13.24 -1.27 -2.42
C PHE A 66 13.09 -2.48 -1.48
N ASP A 67 14.07 -3.39 -1.51
CA ASP A 67 14.12 -4.49 -0.55
C ASP A 67 14.63 -4.04 0.83
N ILE A 68 13.68 -3.55 1.63
CA ILE A 68 13.87 -3.13 3.02
C ILE A 68 14.43 -4.21 3.95
N SER A 69 14.40 -5.49 3.58
CA SER A 69 15.04 -6.54 4.40
C SER A 69 16.55 -6.33 4.48
N SER A 70 17.13 -5.72 3.45
CA SER A 70 18.56 -5.37 3.39
C SER A 70 18.94 -4.24 4.35
N PHE A 71 17.98 -3.45 4.87
CA PHE A 71 18.30 -2.33 5.76
C PHE A 71 18.90 -2.80 7.09
N GLY A 72 18.43 -3.93 7.63
CA GLY A 72 19.01 -4.50 8.85
C GLY A 72 20.47 -4.95 8.66
N ASP A 73 20.79 -5.50 7.49
CA ASP A 73 22.16 -5.91 7.15
C ASP A 73 23.07 -4.70 6.88
N LEU A 74 22.53 -3.63 6.29
CA LEU A 74 23.23 -2.34 6.14
C LEU A 74 23.49 -1.67 7.50
N HIS A 75 22.50 -1.65 8.40
CA HIS A 75 22.64 -1.09 9.75
C HIS A 75 23.65 -1.87 10.60
N SER A 76 23.74 -3.19 10.42
CA SER A 76 24.70 -4.05 11.13
C SER A 76 26.07 -4.13 10.47
N GLY A 77 26.26 -3.49 9.30
CA GLY A 77 27.53 -3.51 8.56
C GLY A 77 27.87 -4.85 7.91
N LYS A 78 26.90 -5.76 7.77
CA LYS A 78 27.09 -7.05 7.08
C LYS A 78 27.22 -6.90 5.57
N ILE A 79 26.63 -5.84 5.02
CA ILE A 79 26.71 -5.50 3.60
C ILE A 79 27.28 -4.08 3.50
N GLU A 80 28.25 -3.90 2.61
CA GLU A 80 28.78 -2.57 2.32
C GLU A 80 27.72 -1.71 1.61
N GLN A 81 27.63 -0.45 2.01
CA GLN A 81 26.78 0.50 1.33
C GLN A 81 27.34 0.81 -0.06
N PRO A 82 26.50 0.87 -1.09
CA PRO A 82 26.88 1.50 -2.35
C PRO A 82 27.36 2.93 -2.09
N LYS A 83 28.30 3.41 -2.90
CA LYS A 83 28.72 4.81 -2.88
C LYS A 83 27.49 5.72 -2.99
N VAL A 84 27.49 6.82 -2.23
CA VAL A 84 26.42 7.82 -2.26
C VAL A 84 26.15 8.25 -3.70
N GLY A 85 24.88 8.21 -4.09
CA GLY A 85 24.45 8.58 -5.43
C GLY A 85 24.69 7.52 -6.52
N TYR A 86 25.36 6.40 -6.24
CA TYR A 86 25.68 5.40 -7.27
C TYR A 86 24.43 4.88 -8.01
N ILE A 87 23.37 4.54 -7.27
CA ILE A 87 22.12 4.07 -7.90
C ILE A 87 21.37 5.23 -8.55
N SER A 88 21.11 6.31 -7.81
CA SER A 88 20.29 7.43 -8.27
C SER A 88 20.90 8.18 -9.46
N ILE A 89 22.21 8.44 -9.40
CA ILE A 89 22.94 9.27 -10.35
C ILE A 89 23.57 8.38 -11.42
N ASP A 90 24.52 7.51 -11.08
CA ASP A 90 25.30 6.79 -12.09
C ASP A 90 24.44 5.79 -12.88
N ILE A 91 23.57 5.03 -12.19
CA ILE A 91 22.72 4.02 -12.85
C ILE A 91 21.46 4.67 -13.45
N LEU A 92 20.61 5.30 -12.64
CA LEU A 92 19.30 5.73 -13.14
C LEU A 92 19.34 7.02 -13.95
N THR A 93 20.21 7.97 -13.59
CA THR A 93 20.28 9.26 -14.28
C THR A 93 21.23 9.21 -15.48
N GLU A 94 22.45 8.72 -15.31
CA GLU A 94 23.46 8.76 -16.37
C GLU A 94 23.33 7.56 -17.33
N LEU A 95 23.22 6.32 -16.82
CA LEU A 95 23.10 5.14 -17.68
C LEU A 95 21.69 4.98 -18.29
N LEU A 96 20.61 5.11 -17.51
CA LEU A 96 19.24 4.83 -17.96
C LEU A 96 18.57 6.03 -18.64
N GLU A 97 18.38 7.15 -17.93
CA GLU A 97 17.73 8.36 -18.47
C GLU A 97 18.66 9.12 -19.44
N GLY A 98 19.98 9.00 -19.23
CA GLY A 98 21.02 9.56 -20.08
C GLY A 98 21.32 8.74 -21.33
N ALA A 99 20.72 7.55 -21.46
CA ALA A 99 20.97 6.57 -22.52
C ALA A 99 20.85 7.14 -23.95
N THR A 100 21.63 6.55 -24.87
CA THR A 100 21.56 6.79 -26.32
C THR A 100 20.48 5.97 -27.02
N LYS A 101 19.65 5.22 -26.27
CA LYS A 101 18.48 4.47 -26.76
C LYS A 101 17.28 4.73 -25.85
N PRO A 102 16.07 4.92 -26.39
CA PRO A 102 14.93 5.27 -25.57
C PRO A 102 14.40 4.07 -24.79
N SER A 103 14.20 4.28 -23.48
CA SER A 103 13.51 3.37 -22.56
C SER A 103 12.05 3.74 -22.31
N VAL A 104 11.15 2.74 -22.22
CA VAL A 104 9.74 2.88 -21.82
C VAL A 104 9.40 1.91 -20.69
N ALA A 105 8.73 2.37 -19.63
CA ALA A 105 8.25 1.52 -18.56
C ALA A 105 6.85 0.95 -18.88
N ALA A 106 6.68 -0.36 -18.76
CA ALA A 106 5.42 -1.08 -18.91
C ALA A 106 4.92 -1.54 -17.53
N ILE A 107 3.99 -0.77 -16.95
CA ILE A 107 3.59 -0.83 -15.55
C ILE A 107 2.28 -1.62 -15.38
N ASP A 108 2.33 -2.68 -14.58
CA ASP A 108 1.15 -3.38 -14.07
C ASP A 108 1.24 -3.54 -12.55
N GLY A 109 0.09 -3.70 -11.91
CA GLY A 109 0.00 -3.98 -10.47
C GLY A 109 0.63 -2.89 -9.60
N LEU A 110 1.74 -3.20 -8.94
CA LEU A 110 2.42 -2.29 -8.02
C LEU A 110 3.61 -1.62 -8.70
N CYS A 111 3.72 -0.30 -8.57
CA CYS A 111 4.87 0.52 -8.96
C CYS A 111 5.15 1.52 -7.83
N LEU A 112 5.77 1.05 -6.76
CA LEU A 112 5.91 1.79 -5.51
C LEU A 112 7.38 2.09 -5.21
N GLY A 113 7.61 3.21 -4.52
CA GLY A 113 8.92 3.69 -4.10
C GLY A 113 9.96 3.66 -5.21
N GLY A 114 11.10 3.00 -4.96
CA GLY A 114 12.13 2.80 -5.98
C GLY A 114 11.64 2.23 -7.32
N GLY A 115 10.56 1.44 -7.33
CA GLY A 115 9.91 0.99 -8.56
C GLY A 115 9.35 2.15 -9.40
N LEU A 116 8.66 3.08 -8.74
CA LEU A 116 8.19 4.30 -9.38
C LEU A 116 9.37 5.16 -9.85
N GLU A 117 10.44 5.27 -9.05
CA GLU A 117 11.63 6.03 -9.41
C GLU A 117 12.34 5.49 -10.66
N VAL A 118 12.48 4.17 -10.79
CA VAL A 118 12.97 3.52 -12.03
C VAL A 118 12.06 3.84 -13.21
N SER A 119 10.74 3.77 -13.02
CA SER A 119 9.80 4.07 -14.12
C SER A 119 9.83 5.56 -14.54
N MET A 120 10.10 6.48 -13.60
CA MET A 120 10.23 7.90 -13.90
C MET A 120 11.54 8.24 -14.60
N ALA A 121 12.58 7.43 -14.42
CA ALA A 121 13.84 7.53 -15.17
C ALA A 121 13.69 7.08 -16.63
N CYS A 122 12.69 6.25 -16.96
CA CYS A 122 12.33 5.96 -18.35
C CYS A 122 11.74 7.20 -19.06
N HIS A 123 11.81 7.22 -20.39
CA HIS A 123 11.36 8.36 -21.20
C HIS A 123 9.85 8.39 -21.43
N ALA A 124 9.16 7.26 -21.25
CA ALA A 124 7.70 7.17 -21.22
C ALA A 124 7.25 6.03 -20.29
N ARG A 125 5.98 6.07 -19.87
CA ARG A 125 5.32 5.12 -18.98
C ARG A 125 3.96 4.73 -19.55
N ILE A 126 3.77 3.44 -19.81
CA ILE A 126 2.49 2.83 -20.18
C ILE A 126 2.01 2.03 -18.98
N SER A 127 0.74 2.16 -18.59
CA SER A 127 0.22 1.52 -17.38
C SER A 127 -1.12 0.82 -17.61
N THR A 128 -1.43 -0.15 -16.76
CA THR A 128 -2.82 -0.61 -16.59
C THR A 128 -3.61 0.43 -15.77
N PRO A 129 -4.95 0.56 -15.96
CA PRO A 129 -5.78 1.54 -15.25
C PRO A 129 -5.75 1.38 -13.72
N THR A 130 -5.63 0.14 -13.26
CA THR A 130 -5.72 -0.24 -11.85
C THR A 130 -4.38 -0.32 -11.13
N ALA A 131 -3.26 -0.11 -11.84
CA ALA A 131 -1.94 -0.09 -11.23
C ALA A 131 -1.86 0.97 -10.13
N GLN A 132 -1.05 0.73 -9.11
CA GLN A 132 -0.82 1.64 -7.98
C GLN A 132 0.58 2.25 -8.09
N LEU A 133 0.65 3.58 -8.19
CA LEU A 133 1.87 4.35 -8.34
C LEU A 133 2.03 5.29 -7.14
N GLY A 134 3.15 5.21 -6.41
CA GLY A 134 3.39 6.11 -5.28
C GLY A 134 4.77 5.99 -4.65
N LEU A 135 5.10 6.94 -3.78
CA LEU A 135 6.35 7.02 -3.02
C LEU A 135 6.05 6.93 -1.51
N PRO A 136 6.01 5.71 -0.92
CA PRO A 136 5.63 5.50 0.47
C PRO A 136 6.78 5.62 1.49
N GLU A 137 7.96 6.08 1.08
CA GLU A 137 9.22 6.06 1.86
C GLU A 137 9.10 6.74 3.22
N LEU A 138 8.32 7.81 3.33
CA LEU A 138 8.18 8.57 4.57
C LEU A 138 7.54 7.73 5.70
N GLN A 139 6.77 6.67 5.38
CA GLN A 139 6.29 5.72 6.40
C GLN A 139 7.42 4.94 7.07
N LEU A 140 8.58 4.86 6.45
CA LEU A 140 9.76 4.14 6.94
C LEU A 140 10.83 5.08 7.53
N GLY A 141 10.53 6.38 7.65
CA GLY A 141 11.46 7.36 8.19
C GLY A 141 12.58 7.77 7.23
N ILE A 142 12.44 7.45 5.95
CA ILE A 142 13.36 7.82 4.86
C ILE A 142 12.62 8.66 3.82
N ILE A 143 13.35 9.10 2.81
CA ILE A 143 12.82 9.82 1.64
C ILE A 143 13.03 8.99 0.37
N PRO A 144 12.40 9.33 -0.77
CA PRO A 144 12.79 8.77 -2.05
C PRO A 144 14.30 8.98 -2.28
N GLY A 145 14.99 7.96 -2.79
CA GLY A 145 16.46 7.93 -2.85
C GLY A 145 17.04 7.70 -4.24
N PHE A 146 16.17 7.53 -5.25
CA PHE A 146 16.51 7.19 -6.64
C PHE A 146 16.04 8.28 -7.63
N GLY A 147 15.92 9.52 -7.14
CA GLY A 147 15.54 10.70 -7.89
C GLY A 147 14.05 11.02 -7.86
N GLY A 148 13.27 10.35 -7.00
CA GLY A 148 11.83 10.56 -6.85
C GLY A 148 11.49 11.97 -6.38
N THR A 149 12.29 12.56 -5.48
CA THR A 149 12.11 13.95 -5.03
C THR A 149 12.32 14.96 -6.16
N GLN A 150 12.96 14.55 -7.26
CA GLN A 150 13.30 15.41 -8.39
C GLN A 150 12.34 15.20 -9.56
N ARG A 151 12.12 13.94 -9.97
CA ARG A 151 11.31 13.61 -11.15
C ARG A 151 9.81 13.74 -10.90
N LEU A 152 9.31 13.37 -9.71
CA LEU A 152 7.87 13.41 -9.44
C LEU A 152 7.30 14.84 -9.52
N PRO A 153 7.89 15.88 -8.87
CA PRO A 153 7.40 17.25 -9.02
C PRO A 153 7.37 17.75 -10.47
N ARG A 154 8.30 17.27 -11.30
CA ARG A 154 8.41 17.66 -12.73
C ARG A 154 7.40 16.92 -13.63
N LEU A 155 6.86 15.80 -13.16
CA LEU A 155 5.89 14.98 -13.90
C LEU A 155 4.44 15.25 -13.51
N VAL A 156 4.16 15.53 -12.23
CA VAL A 156 2.79 15.75 -11.73
C VAL A 156 2.53 17.14 -11.15
N GLY A 157 3.55 18.00 -11.11
CA GLY A 157 3.49 19.31 -10.44
C GLY A 157 3.84 19.23 -8.96
N LEU A 158 4.26 20.36 -8.38
CA LEU A 158 4.79 20.39 -7.02
C LEU A 158 3.74 20.01 -5.99
N THR A 159 2.55 20.62 -6.06
CA THR A 159 1.48 20.38 -5.10
C THR A 159 1.11 18.91 -5.00
N LYS A 160 0.89 18.24 -6.13
CA LYS A 160 0.51 16.82 -6.14
C LYS A 160 1.67 15.91 -5.73
N SER A 161 2.90 16.24 -6.11
CA SER A 161 4.07 15.47 -5.69
C SER A 161 4.26 15.49 -4.17
N LEU A 162 4.07 16.64 -3.53
CA LEU A 162 4.12 16.80 -2.08
C LEU A 162 2.99 16.00 -1.41
N GLU A 163 1.77 16.05 -1.94
CA GLU A 163 0.66 15.23 -1.44
C GLU A 163 1.00 13.74 -1.46
N MET A 164 1.50 13.22 -2.60
CA MET A 164 1.84 11.81 -2.76
C MET A 164 2.93 11.35 -1.78
N MET A 165 4.01 12.13 -1.63
CA MET A 165 5.13 11.80 -0.76
C MET A 165 4.78 11.96 0.73
N LEU A 166 4.25 13.13 1.13
CA LEU A 166 3.95 13.45 2.53
C LEU A 166 2.82 12.59 3.11
N LEU A 167 1.83 12.21 2.29
CA LEU A 167 0.79 11.28 2.72
C LEU A 167 1.18 9.81 2.51
N SER A 168 2.25 9.54 1.76
CA SER A 168 2.68 8.19 1.39
C SER A 168 1.53 7.36 0.79
N LYS A 169 0.71 8.00 -0.05
CA LYS A 169 -0.47 7.38 -0.66
C LYS A 169 -0.24 7.16 -2.15
N PRO A 170 -0.43 5.93 -2.65
CA PRO A 170 -0.40 5.69 -4.08
C PRO A 170 -1.66 6.23 -4.75
N ILE A 171 -1.51 6.61 -6.01
CA ILE A 171 -2.59 6.92 -6.93
C ILE A 171 -2.79 5.77 -7.91
N LYS A 172 -3.97 5.69 -8.53
CA LYS A 172 -4.25 4.69 -9.56
C LYS A 172 -3.71 5.11 -10.93
N GLY A 173 -3.50 4.16 -11.83
CA GLY A 173 -3.11 4.40 -13.22
C GLY A 173 -3.99 5.44 -13.92
N GLU A 174 -5.30 5.40 -13.70
CA GLU A 174 -6.27 6.39 -14.22
C GLU A 174 -5.94 7.84 -13.82
N GLU A 175 -5.74 8.08 -12.53
CA GLU A 175 -5.36 9.39 -12.00
C GLU A 175 -3.94 9.77 -12.44
N ALA A 176 -3.01 8.81 -12.44
CA ALA A 176 -1.65 9.01 -12.90
C ALA A 176 -1.59 9.45 -14.37
N HIS A 177 -2.48 8.95 -15.22
CA HIS A 177 -2.59 9.39 -16.62
C HIS A 177 -3.10 10.82 -16.73
N GLN A 178 -4.16 11.17 -15.99
CA GLN A 178 -4.69 12.54 -15.95
C GLN A 178 -3.66 13.56 -15.48
N LEU A 179 -2.81 13.16 -14.53
CA LEU A 179 -1.73 13.99 -14.00
C LEU A 179 -0.48 14.01 -14.89
N GLY A 180 -0.41 13.20 -15.95
CA GLY A 180 0.75 13.06 -16.85
C GLY A 180 1.96 12.34 -16.24
N LEU A 181 1.77 11.58 -15.17
CA LEU A 181 2.76 10.59 -14.70
C LEU A 181 2.80 9.38 -15.63
N VAL A 182 1.64 8.99 -16.18
CA VAL A 182 1.48 7.90 -17.16
C VAL A 182 1.10 8.48 -18.51
N ASP A 183 1.78 8.05 -19.57
CA ASP A 183 1.58 8.57 -20.92
C ASP A 183 0.42 7.87 -21.65
N SER A 184 0.12 6.61 -21.31
CA SER A 184 -1.00 5.86 -21.90
C SER A 184 -1.51 4.73 -21.01
N LEU A 185 -2.81 4.44 -21.12
CA LEU A 185 -3.48 3.35 -20.41
C LEU A 185 -3.94 2.26 -21.37
N VAL A 186 -3.65 1.01 -21.01
CA VAL A 186 -4.00 -0.18 -21.82
C VAL A 186 -4.37 -1.37 -20.93
N SER A 187 -4.95 -2.41 -21.54
CA SER A 187 -5.21 -3.67 -20.84
C SER A 187 -3.89 -4.37 -20.47
N PRO A 188 -3.88 -5.24 -19.43
CA PRO A 188 -2.69 -6.02 -19.10
C PRO A 188 -2.12 -6.82 -20.29
N ASN A 189 -2.98 -7.32 -21.17
CA ASN A 189 -2.59 -8.13 -22.33
C ASN A 189 -1.88 -7.30 -23.42
N ASP A 190 -2.19 -6.01 -23.52
CA ASP A 190 -1.65 -5.12 -24.55
C ASP A 190 -0.43 -4.32 -24.06
N LEU A 191 -0.09 -4.44 -22.78
CA LEU A 191 0.85 -3.56 -22.08
C LEU A 191 2.25 -3.54 -22.71
N VAL A 192 2.88 -4.71 -22.80
CA VAL A 192 4.26 -4.82 -23.32
C VAL A 192 4.31 -4.47 -24.80
N ASN A 193 3.34 -4.93 -25.60
CA ASN A 193 3.28 -4.62 -27.03
C ASN A 193 3.12 -3.11 -27.29
N THR A 194 2.28 -2.45 -26.50
CA THR A 194 2.10 -0.99 -26.59
C THR A 194 3.38 -0.26 -26.19
N ALA A 195 4.05 -0.69 -25.11
CA ALA A 195 5.30 -0.09 -24.67
C ALA A 195 6.42 -0.25 -25.71
N ARG A 196 6.55 -1.41 -26.35
CA ARG A 196 7.52 -1.65 -27.44
C ARG A 196 7.28 -0.72 -28.62
N ARG A 197 6.03 -0.61 -29.07
CA ARG A 197 5.65 0.31 -30.14
C ARG A 197 5.97 1.76 -29.76
N TRP A 198 5.66 2.17 -28.53
CA TRP A 198 5.96 3.52 -28.05
C TRP A 198 7.47 3.80 -28.02
N ALA A 199 8.27 2.81 -27.62
CA ALA A 199 9.73 2.93 -27.59
C ALA A 199 10.32 3.11 -29.00
N LEU A 200 9.82 2.37 -30.00
CA LEU A 200 10.18 2.55 -31.40
C LEU A 200 9.71 3.90 -31.96
N ASP A 201 8.50 4.34 -31.60
CA ASP A 201 8.00 5.66 -32.01
C ASP A 201 8.91 6.79 -31.49
N ILE A 202 9.49 6.67 -30.28
CA ILE A 202 10.50 7.62 -29.78
C ILE A 202 11.80 7.50 -30.59
N CYS A 203 12.28 6.27 -30.82
CA CYS A 203 13.52 6.00 -31.56
C CYS A 203 13.47 6.58 -32.98
N GLU A 204 12.30 6.55 -33.61
CA GLU A 204 12.05 7.05 -34.97
C GLU A 204 11.56 8.50 -35.00
N LEU A 205 11.64 9.21 -33.87
CA LEU A 205 11.26 10.63 -33.72
C LEU A 205 9.77 10.92 -34.04
N ARG A 206 8.91 9.89 -33.98
CA ARG A 206 7.45 10.01 -34.08
C ARG A 206 6.81 10.42 -32.76
N LYS A 207 7.54 10.27 -31.65
CA LYS A 207 7.19 10.75 -30.30
C LYS A 207 8.39 11.45 -29.66
N PRO A 208 8.16 12.39 -28.72
CA PRO A 208 9.24 13.13 -28.10
C PRO A 208 10.08 12.24 -27.17
N TRP A 209 11.40 12.43 -27.20
CA TRP A 209 12.34 11.79 -26.29
C TRP A 209 12.56 12.69 -25.07
N ILE A 210 11.78 12.46 -24.02
CA ILE A 210 11.74 13.35 -22.85
C ILE A 210 12.55 12.76 -21.70
N LYS A 211 13.43 13.57 -21.12
CA LYS A 211 14.12 13.26 -19.85
C LYS A 211 13.37 13.93 -18.70
N SER A 212 12.66 13.16 -17.89
CA SER A 212 11.79 13.62 -16.80
C SER A 212 12.52 14.57 -15.84
N LEU A 213 13.79 14.29 -15.53
CA LEU A 213 14.62 15.08 -14.61
C LEU A 213 14.78 16.56 -15.03
N TYR A 214 14.69 16.86 -16.32
CA TYR A 214 14.89 18.20 -16.88
C TYR A 214 13.59 18.87 -17.32
N LYS A 215 12.42 18.24 -17.13
CA LYS A 215 11.12 18.90 -17.36
C LYS A 215 10.91 20.04 -16.37
N THR A 216 10.32 21.13 -16.85
CA THR A 216 9.97 22.31 -16.05
C THR A 216 8.54 22.80 -16.30
N ASP A 217 7.83 22.23 -17.28
CA ASP A 217 6.50 22.63 -17.73
C ASP A 217 5.40 22.51 -16.65
N LYS A 218 5.65 21.72 -15.62
CA LYS A 218 4.73 21.56 -14.48
C LYS A 218 5.24 22.14 -13.17
N LEU A 219 6.41 22.78 -13.19
CA LEU A 219 6.91 23.48 -12.02
C LEU A 219 6.30 24.88 -11.99
N GLU A 220 5.79 25.23 -10.83
CA GLU A 220 5.30 26.56 -10.52
C GLU A 220 6.47 27.57 -10.57
N PRO A 221 6.22 28.84 -10.93
CA PRO A 221 7.23 29.88 -10.83
C PRO A 221 7.87 29.92 -9.45
N LEU A 222 9.17 30.25 -9.38
CA LEU A 222 9.97 30.09 -8.16
C LEU A 222 9.36 30.74 -6.90
N GLY A 223 8.73 31.92 -7.05
CA GLY A 223 8.06 32.60 -5.94
C GLY A 223 6.86 31.83 -5.39
N GLU A 224 6.03 31.28 -6.28
CA GLU A 224 4.88 30.45 -5.91
C GLU A 224 5.32 29.10 -5.34
N ALA A 225 6.30 28.46 -5.97
CA ALA A 225 6.88 27.21 -5.47
C ALA A 225 7.38 27.35 -4.03
N ARG A 226 8.04 28.47 -3.68
CA ARG A 226 8.49 28.74 -2.31
C ARG A 226 7.34 28.87 -1.31
N GLU A 227 6.24 29.51 -1.68
CA GLU A 227 5.07 29.61 -0.79
C GLU A 227 4.38 28.25 -0.61
N ILE A 228 4.28 27.42 -1.67
CA ILE A 228 3.79 26.04 -1.57
C ILE A 228 4.66 25.21 -0.61
N LEU A 229 5.98 25.27 -0.77
CA LEU A 229 6.93 24.55 0.09
C LEU A 229 6.85 25.02 1.55
N LYS A 230 6.74 26.33 1.78
CA LYS A 230 6.56 26.93 3.11
C LYS A 230 5.28 26.45 3.77
N PHE A 231 4.16 26.41 3.04
CA PHE A 231 2.91 25.87 3.54
C PHE A 231 3.03 24.38 3.88
N ALA A 232 3.64 23.59 3.00
CA ALA A 232 3.87 22.15 3.22
C ALA A 232 4.72 21.89 4.49
N ARG A 233 5.76 22.70 4.74
CA ARG A 233 6.57 22.62 5.98
C ARG A 233 5.72 22.90 7.22
N ALA A 234 4.88 23.94 7.18
CA ALA A 234 4.01 24.28 8.30
C ALA A 234 3.02 23.16 8.60
N GLN A 235 2.44 22.55 7.55
CA GLN A 235 1.53 21.41 7.69
C GLN A 235 2.24 20.16 8.24
N ALA A 236 3.42 19.83 7.73
CA ALA A 236 4.21 18.70 8.19
C ALA A 236 4.57 18.83 9.69
N ARG A 237 5.03 20.01 10.12
CA ARG A 237 5.32 20.31 11.54
C ARG A 237 4.08 20.16 12.42
N LYS A 238 2.91 20.61 11.94
CA LYS A 238 1.65 20.49 12.68
C LYS A 238 1.20 19.04 12.83
N GLN A 239 1.43 18.20 11.82
CA GLN A 239 1.00 16.81 11.83
C GLN A 239 1.91 15.91 12.66
N ALA A 240 3.23 16.12 12.61
CA ALA A 240 4.20 15.31 13.33
C ALA A 240 5.45 16.13 13.67
N ALA A 241 5.38 16.91 14.76
CA ALA A 241 6.46 17.79 15.19
C ALA A 241 7.76 17.05 15.56
N ASN A 242 7.66 15.76 15.90
CA ASN A 242 8.78 14.90 16.28
C ASN A 242 9.46 14.20 15.09
N LEU A 243 8.96 14.38 13.86
CA LEU A 243 9.52 13.74 12.66
C LEU A 243 10.24 14.77 11.78
N GLU A 244 11.52 14.53 11.52
CA GLU A 244 12.36 15.44 10.71
C GLU A 244 12.37 15.07 9.23
N HIS A 245 12.31 13.78 8.89
CA HIS A 245 12.39 13.29 7.52
C HIS A 245 11.36 13.91 6.54
N PRO A 246 10.12 14.28 6.92
CA PRO A 246 9.22 14.98 6.00
C PRO A 246 9.70 16.39 5.66
N LEU A 247 10.33 17.09 6.60
CA LEU A 247 10.89 18.42 6.36
C LEU A 247 12.12 18.33 5.47
N ILE A 248 12.99 17.36 5.73
CA ILE A 248 14.17 17.07 4.91
C ILE A 248 13.75 16.75 3.47
N CYS A 249 12.67 15.96 3.28
CA CYS A 249 12.12 15.70 1.95
C CYS A 249 11.76 16.99 1.21
N ILE A 250 11.10 17.94 1.89
CA ILE A 250 10.73 19.24 1.32
C ILE A 250 11.97 20.07 0.98
N ASP A 251 13.00 20.05 1.83
CA ASP A 251 14.25 20.77 1.60
C ASP A 251 15.06 20.22 0.42
N VAL A 252 14.98 18.92 0.17
CA VAL A 252 15.58 18.25 -0.99
C VAL A 252 14.84 18.64 -2.28
N ILE A 253 13.50 18.69 -2.24
CA ILE A 253 12.69 19.13 -3.38
C ILE A 253 13.00 20.60 -3.72
N GLU A 254 13.06 21.47 -2.70
CA GLU A 254 13.38 22.89 -2.90
C GLU A 254 14.74 23.08 -3.57
N GLU A 255 15.76 22.33 -3.16
CA GLU A 255 17.09 22.40 -3.78
C GLU A 255 17.05 22.08 -5.27
N GLY A 256 16.29 21.04 -5.64
CA GLY A 256 16.11 20.65 -7.04
C GLY A 256 15.42 21.70 -7.91
N ILE A 257 14.56 22.50 -7.30
CA ILE A 257 13.84 23.60 -7.96
C ILE A 257 14.74 24.85 -8.03
N VAL A 258 15.42 25.20 -6.95
CA VAL A 258 16.24 26.43 -6.83
C VAL A 258 17.59 26.30 -7.54
N SER A 259 18.34 25.25 -7.20
CA SER A 259 19.73 25.04 -7.62
C SER A 259 19.84 24.10 -8.82
N GLY A 260 18.71 23.57 -9.30
CA GLY A 260 18.60 22.70 -10.45
C GLY A 260 18.67 21.20 -10.10
N PRO A 261 18.31 20.34 -11.07
CA PRO A 261 18.03 18.93 -10.80
C PRO A 261 19.25 18.13 -10.30
N ARG A 262 20.46 18.42 -10.79
CA ARG A 262 21.67 17.72 -10.32
C ARG A 262 22.03 18.06 -8.88
N ALA A 263 21.86 19.32 -8.46
CA ALA A 263 22.04 19.71 -7.07
C ALA A 263 21.01 19.00 -6.17
N GLY A 264 19.76 18.94 -6.62
CA GLY A 264 18.69 18.19 -5.96
C GLY A 264 19.00 16.70 -5.79
N LEU A 265 19.48 16.00 -6.83
CA LEU A 265 19.86 14.58 -6.75
C LEU A 265 20.99 14.33 -5.74
N TRP A 266 22.01 15.17 -5.70
CA TRP A 266 23.08 15.04 -4.71
C TRP A 266 22.57 15.31 -3.29
N LYS A 267 21.71 16.33 -3.10
CA LYS A 267 21.11 16.58 -1.78
C LYS A 267 20.20 15.43 -1.36
N GLU A 268 19.42 14.86 -2.27
CA GLU A 268 18.59 13.66 -2.05
C GLU A 268 19.45 12.49 -1.58
N ALA A 269 20.51 12.15 -2.32
CA ALA A 269 21.37 11.02 -1.99
C ALA A 269 22.04 11.16 -0.61
N ASN A 270 22.53 12.36 -0.28
CA ASN A 270 23.13 12.64 1.03
C ASN A 270 22.09 12.59 2.16
N ALA A 271 20.91 13.20 1.95
CA ALA A 271 19.83 13.21 2.92
C ALA A 271 19.28 11.80 3.19
N PHE A 272 19.10 11.01 2.14
CA PHE A 272 18.69 9.61 2.24
C PHE A 272 19.67 8.82 3.11
N GLN A 273 20.97 8.95 2.85
CA GLN A 273 21.98 8.24 3.64
C GLN A 273 21.95 8.65 5.11
N GLY A 274 21.86 9.95 5.42
CA GLY A 274 21.75 10.42 6.80
C GLY A 274 20.50 9.87 7.51
N LEU A 275 19.35 9.90 6.83
CA LEU A 275 18.08 9.41 7.38
C LEU A 275 18.06 7.90 7.59
N LEU A 276 18.71 7.13 6.70
CA LEU A 276 18.78 5.67 6.79
C LEU A 276 19.33 5.23 8.16
N PHE A 277 20.30 5.95 8.73
CA PHE A 277 20.91 5.60 10.02
C PHE A 277 20.25 6.26 11.24
N SER A 278 19.21 7.07 11.04
CA SER A 278 18.48 7.72 12.12
C SER A 278 17.70 6.73 13.00
N ASP A 279 17.53 7.06 14.27
CA ASP A 279 16.77 6.22 15.20
C ASP A 279 15.27 6.19 14.85
N THR A 280 14.76 7.26 14.24
CA THR A 280 13.39 7.30 13.72
C THR A 280 13.20 6.27 12.61
N CYS A 281 14.13 6.17 11.66
CA CYS A 281 14.07 5.16 10.60
C CYS A 281 14.12 3.74 11.19
N LYS A 282 15.07 3.45 12.08
CA LYS A 282 15.16 2.15 12.77
C LYS A 282 13.85 1.80 13.49
N SER A 283 13.25 2.77 14.17
CA SER A 283 12.00 2.58 14.92
C SER A 283 10.80 2.31 14.00
N LEU A 284 10.68 3.04 12.89
CA LEU A 284 9.59 2.84 11.92
C LEU A 284 9.73 1.53 11.16
N LEU A 285 10.96 1.12 10.82
CA LEU A 285 11.23 -0.22 10.28
C LEU A 285 10.85 -1.32 11.27
N HIS A 286 11.20 -1.16 12.55
CA HIS A 286 10.79 -2.09 13.59
C HIS A 286 9.26 -2.23 13.65
N VAL A 287 8.52 -1.12 13.61
CA VAL A 287 7.04 -1.14 13.56
C VAL A 287 6.55 -1.87 12.32
N PHE A 288 7.14 -1.60 11.15
CA PHE A 288 6.76 -2.24 9.89
C PHE A 288 6.96 -3.77 9.89
N PHE A 289 8.07 -4.27 10.44
CA PHE A 289 8.32 -5.70 10.56
C PHE A 289 7.46 -6.34 11.65
N SER A 290 7.29 -5.64 12.78
CA SER A 290 6.43 -6.08 13.88
C SER A 290 4.98 -6.27 13.42
N GLN A 291 4.45 -5.33 12.63
CA GLN A 291 3.11 -5.42 12.06
C GLN A 291 2.91 -6.66 11.18
N ARG A 292 3.94 -7.12 10.46
CA ARG A 292 3.85 -8.37 9.68
C ARG A 292 3.98 -9.60 10.56
N ALA A 293 4.83 -9.52 11.58
CA ALA A 293 5.08 -10.61 12.51
C ALA A 293 3.84 -10.96 13.35
N THR A 294 2.92 -10.01 13.58
CA THR A 294 1.68 -10.28 14.36
C THR A 294 0.82 -11.41 13.80
N SER A 295 0.92 -11.69 12.50
CA SER A 295 0.20 -12.79 11.84
C SER A 295 0.86 -14.16 12.01
N LYS A 296 2.08 -14.23 12.56
CA LYS A 296 2.87 -15.46 12.73
C LYS A 296 2.94 -15.81 14.21
N VAL A 297 2.08 -16.74 14.64
CA VAL A 297 2.04 -17.24 16.02
C VAL A 297 2.60 -18.66 16.05
N PRO A 298 3.77 -18.88 16.68
CA PRO A 298 4.34 -20.21 16.86
C PRO A 298 3.39 -21.15 17.62
N GLY A 299 3.29 -22.41 17.18
CA GLY A 299 2.37 -23.40 17.72
C GLY A 299 0.91 -23.23 17.31
N ALA A 300 0.58 -22.27 16.43
CA ALA A 300 -0.78 -22.06 15.92
C ALA A 300 -0.80 -21.93 14.39
N THR A 301 -0.06 -20.97 13.84
CA THR A 301 -0.06 -20.66 12.39
C THR A 301 0.96 -21.46 11.58
N ASP A 302 1.90 -22.12 12.25
CA ASP A 302 2.95 -22.97 11.68
C ASP A 302 2.53 -24.45 11.55
N LEU A 303 1.32 -24.79 11.98
CA LEU A 303 0.75 -26.15 11.91
C LEU A 303 0.21 -26.53 10.52
N GLY A 304 0.34 -25.67 9.51
CA GLY A 304 -0.20 -25.90 8.16
C GLY A 304 -1.73 -25.81 8.06
N LEU A 305 -2.40 -25.22 9.06
CA LEU A 305 -3.84 -25.02 9.07
C LEU A 305 -4.25 -23.92 8.08
N MET A 306 -5.39 -24.11 7.42
CA MET A 306 -5.96 -23.14 6.50
C MET A 306 -7.17 -22.43 7.12
N PRO A 307 -7.28 -21.09 7.00
CA PRO A 307 -8.46 -20.36 7.47
C PRO A 307 -9.74 -20.89 6.83
N ARG A 308 -10.75 -21.18 7.65
CA ARG A 308 -12.09 -21.54 7.16
C ARG A 308 -12.75 -20.34 6.49
N LYS A 309 -13.54 -20.60 5.44
CA LYS A 309 -14.35 -19.56 4.80
C LYS A 309 -15.56 -19.23 5.68
N ILE A 310 -15.60 -18.02 6.22
CA ILE A 310 -16.76 -17.49 6.93
C ILE A 310 -17.74 -16.94 5.88
N THR A 311 -18.98 -17.40 5.90
CA THR A 311 -20.03 -16.97 4.96
C THR A 311 -21.10 -16.12 5.61
N LYS A 312 -21.30 -16.27 6.92
CA LYS A 312 -22.30 -15.51 7.68
C LYS A 312 -21.81 -15.23 9.11
N VAL A 313 -21.92 -13.97 9.53
CA VAL A 313 -21.51 -13.50 10.86
C VAL A 313 -22.75 -13.06 11.64
N ALA A 314 -22.84 -13.39 12.93
CA ALA A 314 -23.86 -12.84 13.81
C ALA A 314 -23.23 -11.95 14.89
N ILE A 315 -23.86 -10.82 15.16
CA ILE A 315 -23.43 -9.88 16.21
C ILE A 315 -24.53 -9.79 17.25
N LEU A 316 -24.20 -10.06 18.51
CA LEU A 316 -25.15 -9.95 19.63
C LEU A 316 -24.97 -8.61 20.33
N GLY A 317 -26.01 -7.77 20.27
CA GLY A 317 -26.01 -6.42 20.81
C GLY A 317 -25.92 -5.37 19.70
N GLY A 318 -26.92 -4.49 19.63
CA GLY A 318 -27.02 -3.35 18.72
C GLY A 318 -26.48 -2.04 19.31
N GLY A 319 -25.73 -2.13 20.41
CA GLY A 319 -25.09 -0.99 21.07
C GLY A 319 -23.97 -0.36 20.24
N LEU A 320 -23.18 0.50 20.87
CA LEU A 320 -22.09 1.22 20.21
C LEU A 320 -21.06 0.26 19.57
N MET A 321 -20.60 -0.74 20.34
CA MET A 321 -19.61 -1.72 19.87
C MET A 321 -20.18 -2.62 18.78
N GLY A 322 -21.32 -3.28 19.04
CA GLY A 322 -21.90 -4.21 18.08
C GLY A 322 -22.29 -3.56 16.75
N SER A 323 -22.83 -2.33 16.77
CA SER A 323 -23.08 -1.59 15.52
C SER A 323 -21.79 -1.22 14.77
N GLY A 324 -20.70 -0.91 15.49
CA GLY A 324 -19.37 -0.68 14.91
C GLY A 324 -18.80 -1.93 14.24
N ILE A 325 -18.84 -3.08 14.93
CA ILE A 325 -18.36 -4.37 14.42
C ILE A 325 -19.19 -4.79 13.21
N ALA A 326 -20.52 -4.71 13.29
CA ALA A 326 -21.41 -4.99 12.15
C ALA A 326 -21.07 -4.11 10.93
N THR A 327 -20.79 -2.82 11.15
CA THR A 327 -20.35 -1.89 10.09
C THR A 327 -19.05 -2.35 9.44
N ALA A 328 -18.05 -2.77 10.23
CA ALA A 328 -16.77 -3.25 9.70
C ALA A 328 -16.92 -4.53 8.86
N MET A 329 -17.77 -5.45 9.30
CA MET A 329 -18.03 -6.73 8.61
C MET A 329 -18.75 -6.53 7.27
N ILE A 330 -19.83 -5.75 7.22
CA ILE A 330 -20.57 -5.50 5.96
C ILE A 330 -19.73 -4.70 4.94
N LEU A 331 -18.86 -3.79 5.39
CA LEU A 331 -17.94 -3.07 4.52
C LEU A 331 -16.90 -3.99 3.87
N SER A 332 -16.64 -5.13 4.50
CA SER A 332 -15.78 -6.22 4.04
C SER A 332 -16.57 -7.31 3.29
N ASN A 333 -17.83 -7.04 2.95
CA ASN A 333 -18.76 -7.93 2.24
C ASN A 333 -19.19 -9.21 3.00
N TYR A 334 -19.16 -9.20 4.33
CA TYR A 334 -19.76 -10.28 5.12
C TYR A 334 -21.26 -10.01 5.36
N PRO A 335 -22.15 -10.98 5.07
CA PRO A 335 -23.52 -10.99 5.57
C PRO A 335 -23.54 -10.98 7.11
N VAL A 336 -24.27 -10.03 7.69
CA VAL A 336 -24.36 -9.84 9.14
C VAL A 336 -25.80 -10.00 9.64
N LEU A 337 -25.96 -10.81 10.68
CA LEU A 337 -27.18 -10.93 11.46
C LEU A 337 -27.01 -10.18 12.79
N LEU A 338 -27.72 -9.07 12.97
CA LEU A 338 -27.74 -8.32 14.22
C LEU A 338 -28.86 -8.84 15.13
N LYS A 339 -28.50 -9.36 16.30
CA LYS A 339 -29.46 -9.83 17.30
C LYS A 339 -29.59 -8.84 18.45
N GLU A 340 -30.82 -8.51 18.79
CA GLU A 340 -31.17 -7.72 19.99
C GLU A 340 -32.27 -8.39 20.82
N VAL A 341 -32.57 -7.81 21.99
CA VAL A 341 -33.59 -8.33 22.92
C VAL A 341 -35.01 -7.88 22.57
N ASN A 342 -35.17 -6.72 21.92
CA ASN A 342 -36.46 -6.20 21.48
C ASN A 342 -36.32 -5.31 20.23
N GLU A 343 -37.45 -5.00 19.58
CA GLU A 343 -37.49 -4.22 18.35
C GLU A 343 -36.91 -2.80 18.50
N LYS A 344 -37.15 -2.16 19.65
CA LYS A 344 -36.64 -0.80 19.91
C LYS A 344 -35.12 -0.77 19.86
N PHE A 345 -34.44 -1.70 20.54
CA PHE A 345 -32.98 -1.78 20.53
C PHE A 345 -32.44 -2.26 19.18
N LEU A 346 -33.13 -3.19 18.51
CA LEU A 346 -32.76 -3.66 17.19
C LEU A 346 -32.76 -2.52 16.17
N ASN A 347 -33.85 -1.76 16.10
CA ASN A 347 -33.99 -0.61 15.20
C ASN A 347 -32.92 0.44 15.50
N ALA A 348 -32.69 0.76 16.77
CA ALA A 348 -31.64 1.69 17.17
C ALA A 348 -30.24 1.22 16.72
N GLY A 349 -29.94 -0.08 16.78
CA GLY A 349 -28.68 -0.64 16.28
C GLY A 349 -28.55 -0.53 14.77
N ILE A 350 -29.60 -0.87 14.03
CA ILE A 350 -29.65 -0.74 12.56
C ILE A 350 -29.46 0.73 12.15
N ASP A 351 -30.10 1.67 12.83
CA ASP A 351 -30.00 3.10 12.51
C ASP A 351 -28.58 3.64 12.76
N ARG A 352 -27.88 3.17 13.80
CA ARG A 352 -26.45 3.49 14.00
C ARG A 352 -25.58 2.97 12.85
N ILE A 353 -25.82 1.76 12.38
CA ILE A 353 -25.09 1.19 11.24
C ILE A 353 -25.35 2.02 9.97
N LYS A 354 -26.61 2.37 9.69
CA LYS A 354 -26.98 3.25 8.58
C LYS A 354 -26.27 4.60 8.68
N ALA A 355 -26.27 5.23 9.86
CA ALA A 355 -25.62 6.52 10.09
C ALA A 355 -24.11 6.46 9.87
N ASN A 356 -23.44 5.39 10.32
CA ASN A 356 -22.02 5.16 10.09
C ASN A 356 -21.69 5.08 8.59
N LEU A 357 -22.48 4.31 7.85
CA LEU A 357 -22.34 4.16 6.40
C LEU A 357 -22.61 5.49 5.66
N GLN A 358 -23.70 6.20 6.00
CA GLN A 358 -24.01 7.51 5.42
C GLN A 358 -22.93 8.56 5.70
N SER A 359 -22.28 8.50 6.87
CA SER A 359 -21.14 9.38 7.17
C SER A 359 -19.99 9.17 6.18
N ARG A 360 -19.74 7.93 5.75
CA ARG A 360 -18.71 7.62 4.74
C ARG A 360 -19.09 8.12 3.35
N VAL A 361 -20.37 8.04 2.97
CA VAL A 361 -20.86 8.60 1.70
C VAL A 361 -20.69 10.12 1.69
N ARG A 362 -21.15 10.81 2.73
CA ARG A 362 -20.99 12.27 2.88
C ARG A 362 -19.52 12.73 2.85
N LYS A 363 -18.60 11.89 3.32
CA LYS A 363 -17.15 12.14 3.29
C LYS A 363 -16.48 11.75 1.96
N GLY A 364 -17.24 11.34 0.94
CA GLY A 364 -16.73 10.90 -0.36
C GLY A 364 -15.94 9.58 -0.32
N LYS A 365 -15.99 8.84 0.79
CA LYS A 365 -15.25 7.57 0.97
C LYS A 365 -16.04 6.34 0.50
N MET A 366 -17.26 6.53 0.02
CA MET A 366 -18.15 5.46 -0.43
C MET A 366 -19.19 6.02 -1.40
N THR A 367 -19.55 5.24 -2.42
CA THR A 367 -20.62 5.58 -3.38
C THR A 367 -22.00 5.16 -2.84
N GLU A 368 -23.07 5.76 -3.36
CA GLU A 368 -24.45 5.38 -3.02
C GLU A 368 -24.78 3.93 -3.41
N GLU A 369 -24.23 3.46 -4.54
CA GLU A 369 -24.38 2.06 -4.95
C GLU A 369 -23.74 1.10 -3.92
N ARG A 370 -22.51 1.39 -3.47
CA ARG A 370 -21.82 0.59 -2.46
C ARG A 370 -22.53 0.66 -1.11
N TYR A 371 -23.15 1.79 -0.78
CA TYR A 371 -24.00 1.94 0.40
C TYR A 371 -25.19 0.97 0.37
N GLY A 372 -25.95 0.98 -0.72
CA GLY A 372 -27.11 0.08 -0.90
C GLY A 372 -26.72 -1.40 -0.82
N LYS A 373 -25.62 -1.78 -1.48
CA LYS A 373 -25.08 -3.14 -1.41
C LYS A 373 -24.67 -3.54 0.01
N ALA A 374 -23.94 -2.68 0.72
CA ALA A 374 -23.51 -2.96 2.09
C ALA A 374 -24.69 -3.12 3.05
N LEU A 375 -25.75 -2.30 2.91
CA LEU A 375 -26.95 -2.44 3.73
C LEU A 375 -27.73 -3.72 3.42
N SER A 376 -27.74 -4.19 2.17
CA SER A 376 -28.43 -5.44 1.82
C SER A 376 -27.85 -6.68 2.53
N LEU A 377 -26.61 -6.58 3.01
CA LEU A 377 -25.93 -7.62 3.78
C LEU A 377 -26.34 -7.65 5.26
N LEU A 378 -27.06 -6.63 5.76
CA LEU A 378 -27.48 -6.54 7.15
C LEU A 378 -28.91 -7.07 7.31
N SER A 379 -29.10 -7.96 8.28
CA SER A 379 -30.41 -8.46 8.68
C SER A 379 -30.59 -8.42 10.20
N GLY A 380 -31.82 -8.20 10.67
CA GLY A 380 -32.16 -8.17 12.09
C GLY A 380 -32.82 -9.46 12.59
N ALA A 381 -32.61 -9.78 13.86
CA ALA A 381 -33.31 -10.85 14.56
C ALA A 381 -33.52 -10.52 16.05
N LEU A 382 -34.61 -11.06 16.62
CA LEU A 382 -34.88 -11.01 18.06
C LEU A 382 -34.56 -12.36 18.73
N GLY A 383 -34.83 -13.47 18.02
CA GLY A 383 -34.54 -14.84 18.45
C GLY A 383 -33.33 -15.47 17.77
N TYR A 384 -33.05 -16.73 18.12
CA TYR A 384 -31.89 -17.50 17.65
C TYR A 384 -32.17 -18.40 16.43
N GLU A 385 -33.39 -18.46 15.92
CA GLU A 385 -33.77 -19.40 14.83
C GLU A 385 -32.90 -19.29 13.57
N LYS A 386 -32.40 -18.10 13.27
CA LYS A 386 -31.53 -17.82 12.10
C LYS A 386 -30.05 -18.15 12.33
N PHE A 387 -29.67 -18.66 13.51
CA PHE A 387 -28.28 -18.94 13.88
C PHE A 387 -27.75 -20.29 13.35
N LYS A 388 -28.64 -21.15 12.84
CA LYS A 388 -28.29 -22.47 12.27
C LYS A 388 -27.34 -22.43 11.07
N GLU A 389 -27.16 -21.26 10.46
CA GLU A 389 -26.31 -21.04 9.28
C GLU A 389 -25.14 -20.10 9.58
N VAL A 390 -24.89 -19.77 10.86
CA VAL A 390 -23.85 -18.80 11.24
C VAL A 390 -22.53 -19.53 11.45
N ASP A 391 -21.46 -18.97 10.90
CA ASP A 391 -20.10 -19.53 11.00
C ASP A 391 -19.28 -18.86 12.11
N LEU A 392 -19.57 -17.59 12.40
CA LEU A 392 -18.93 -16.79 13.44
C LEU A 392 -19.95 -15.95 14.17
N VAL A 393 -19.94 -16.03 15.50
CA VAL A 393 -20.69 -15.14 16.39
C VAL A 393 -19.73 -14.22 17.11
N ILE A 394 -20.06 -12.93 17.22
CA ILE A 394 -19.36 -11.97 18.09
C ILE A 394 -20.35 -11.37 19.07
N GLU A 395 -20.15 -11.67 20.34
CA GLU A 395 -20.94 -11.13 21.45
C GLU A 395 -20.39 -9.76 21.87
N ALA A 396 -21.26 -8.74 21.85
CA ALA A 396 -20.94 -7.35 22.21
C ALA A 396 -22.03 -6.73 23.09
N VAL A 397 -22.54 -7.51 24.05
CA VAL A 397 -23.46 -7.07 25.11
C VAL A 397 -22.72 -6.50 26.32
N ILE A 398 -23.47 -5.99 27.28
CA ILE A 398 -22.93 -5.40 28.51
C ILE A 398 -22.04 -6.36 29.30
N GLU A 399 -21.07 -5.80 30.03
CA GLU A 399 -20.13 -6.55 30.88
C GLU A 399 -20.81 -7.11 32.13
N ASN A 400 -21.50 -8.23 31.94
CA ASN A 400 -22.14 -9.00 33.00
C ASN A 400 -21.88 -10.50 32.81
N VAL A 401 -21.16 -11.11 33.76
CA VAL A 401 -20.75 -12.53 33.69
C VAL A 401 -21.94 -13.46 33.51
N LYS A 402 -22.98 -13.34 34.35
CA LYS A 402 -24.14 -14.25 34.31
C LYS A 402 -24.88 -14.16 32.97
N LEU A 403 -25.02 -12.95 32.44
CA LEU A 403 -25.65 -12.72 31.14
C LEU A 403 -24.82 -13.34 30.01
N LYS A 404 -23.51 -13.09 29.98
CA LYS A 404 -22.62 -13.65 28.94
C LYS A 404 -22.57 -15.18 29.01
N GLN A 405 -22.49 -15.78 30.19
CA GLN A 405 -22.57 -17.22 30.37
C GLN A 405 -23.88 -17.80 29.80
N GLN A 406 -25.01 -17.15 30.07
CA GLN A 406 -26.31 -17.58 29.53
C GLN A 406 -26.33 -17.46 28.00
N ILE A 407 -25.82 -16.35 27.46
CA ILE A 407 -25.73 -16.14 26.01
C ILE A 407 -24.88 -17.25 25.36
N PHE A 408 -23.71 -17.57 25.91
CA PHE A 408 -22.84 -18.60 25.34
C PHE A 408 -23.46 -20.01 25.44
N ALA A 409 -24.21 -20.31 26.50
CA ALA A 409 -24.99 -21.54 26.59
C ALA A 409 -26.10 -21.61 25.52
N ASP A 410 -26.79 -20.49 25.25
CA ASP A 410 -27.78 -20.42 24.18
C ASP A 410 -27.10 -20.59 22.80
N LEU A 411 -25.97 -19.92 22.57
CA LEU A 411 -25.21 -20.01 21.32
C LEU A 411 -24.75 -21.44 21.04
N GLU A 412 -24.27 -22.17 22.04
CA GLU A 412 -23.91 -23.59 21.88
C GLU A 412 -25.11 -24.43 21.40
N LYS A 413 -26.33 -24.11 21.86
CA LYS A 413 -27.55 -24.84 21.49
C LYS A 413 -28.05 -24.51 20.08
N TYR A 414 -27.99 -23.25 19.65
CA TYR A 414 -28.61 -22.80 18.40
C TYR A 414 -27.65 -22.68 17.22
N CYS A 415 -26.35 -22.56 17.47
CA CYS A 415 -25.33 -22.51 16.42
C CYS A 415 -24.89 -23.93 16.01
N PRO A 416 -24.43 -24.10 14.76
CA PRO A 416 -23.73 -25.31 14.35
C PRO A 416 -22.52 -25.63 15.22
N SER A 417 -22.15 -26.90 15.29
CA SER A 417 -20.95 -27.36 16.01
C SER A 417 -19.65 -26.75 15.44
N HIS A 418 -19.63 -26.32 14.18
CA HIS A 418 -18.45 -25.67 13.59
C HIS A 418 -18.37 -24.17 13.88
N CYS A 419 -19.45 -23.54 14.36
CA CYS A 419 -19.50 -22.09 14.56
C CYS A 419 -18.52 -21.64 15.63
N ILE A 420 -17.75 -20.59 15.33
CA ILE A 420 -16.85 -19.93 16.29
C ILE A 420 -17.69 -19.00 17.18
N LEU A 421 -17.44 -19.03 18.49
CA LEU A 421 -18.15 -18.25 19.50
C LEU A 421 -17.21 -17.21 20.09
N ALA A 422 -17.17 -16.02 19.52
CA ALA A 422 -16.27 -14.96 19.98
C ALA A 422 -16.98 -13.97 20.92
N THR A 423 -16.24 -13.41 21.88
CA THR A 423 -16.70 -12.32 22.75
C THR A 423 -15.82 -11.08 22.59
N ASN A 424 -16.45 -9.90 22.61
CA ASN A 424 -15.80 -8.60 22.63
C ASN A 424 -15.56 -8.08 24.07
N THR A 425 -15.67 -8.93 25.10
CA THR A 425 -15.39 -8.50 26.47
C THR A 425 -13.98 -7.91 26.61
N SER A 426 -13.86 -6.90 27.47
CA SER A 426 -12.59 -6.24 27.79
C SER A 426 -12.11 -6.51 29.22
N THR A 427 -12.97 -7.04 30.09
CA THR A 427 -12.69 -7.18 31.52
C THR A 427 -13.04 -8.54 32.12
N ILE A 428 -13.76 -9.40 31.39
CA ILE A 428 -14.20 -10.71 31.88
C ILE A 428 -13.30 -11.80 31.30
N ASP A 429 -12.89 -12.74 32.17
CA ASP A 429 -12.16 -13.94 31.76
C ASP A 429 -12.99 -14.81 30.80
N LEU A 430 -12.41 -15.17 29.65
CA LEU A 430 -13.03 -16.04 28.65
C LEU A 430 -13.37 -17.42 29.22
N ASN A 431 -12.54 -17.95 30.12
CA ASN A 431 -12.80 -19.25 30.75
C ASN A 431 -14.08 -19.21 31.59
N LEU A 432 -14.32 -18.09 32.28
CA LEU A 432 -15.52 -17.87 33.06
C LEU A 432 -16.77 -17.75 32.18
N ILE A 433 -16.65 -17.15 30.99
CA ILE A 433 -17.76 -17.06 30.02
C ILE A 433 -18.16 -18.46 29.51
N GLY A 434 -17.17 -19.30 29.21
CA GLY A 434 -17.37 -20.65 28.67
C GLY A 434 -17.72 -21.74 29.70
N GLU A 435 -17.73 -21.43 31.00
CA GLU A 435 -17.87 -22.40 32.09
C GLU A 435 -19.13 -23.29 31.98
N LYS A 436 -20.22 -22.76 31.44
CA LYS A 436 -21.50 -23.48 31.29
C LYS A 436 -21.68 -24.18 29.95
N THR A 437 -20.63 -24.24 29.14
CA THR A 437 -20.65 -24.85 27.80
C THR A 437 -19.80 -26.12 27.76
N LYS A 438 -19.89 -26.90 26.68
CA LYS A 438 -18.97 -28.01 26.37
C LYS A 438 -18.11 -27.72 25.13
N SER A 439 -18.03 -26.45 24.75
CA SER A 439 -17.47 -25.97 23.49
C SER A 439 -16.29 -25.02 23.70
N GLN A 440 -15.46 -25.29 24.70
CA GLN A 440 -14.34 -24.41 25.08
C GLN A 440 -13.36 -24.19 23.91
N ASP A 441 -13.21 -25.18 23.02
CA ASP A 441 -12.39 -25.11 21.81
C ASP A 441 -12.89 -24.08 20.77
N ARG A 442 -14.16 -23.66 20.89
CA ARG A 442 -14.81 -22.71 19.97
C ARG A 442 -14.88 -21.30 20.54
N ILE A 443 -14.53 -21.11 21.81
CA ILE A 443 -14.63 -19.82 22.49
C ILE A 443 -13.32 -19.05 22.36
N VAL A 444 -13.42 -17.83 21.83
CA VAL A 444 -12.25 -16.96 21.60
C VAL A 444 -12.56 -15.50 21.91
N GLY A 445 -11.53 -14.71 22.18
CA GLY A 445 -11.65 -13.26 22.30
C GLY A 445 -11.55 -12.62 20.93
N ALA A 446 -12.51 -11.77 20.57
CA ALA A 446 -12.41 -10.87 19.42
C ALA A 446 -12.59 -9.45 19.95
N HIS A 447 -11.52 -8.90 20.53
CA HIS A 447 -11.57 -7.65 21.26
C HIS A 447 -11.33 -6.47 20.31
N PHE A 448 -12.41 -5.80 19.95
CA PHE A 448 -12.40 -4.56 19.18
C PHE A 448 -12.29 -3.36 20.11
N PHE A 449 -11.53 -2.36 19.67
CA PHE A 449 -11.48 -1.07 20.33
C PHE A 449 -12.54 -0.15 19.75
N SER A 450 -13.30 0.52 20.63
CA SER A 450 -14.13 1.65 20.23
C SER A 450 -13.22 2.76 19.76
N SER A 451 -13.00 2.87 18.45
CA SER A 451 -12.58 4.15 17.90
C SER A 451 -13.80 5.07 17.97
N TYR A 452 -13.63 6.36 18.23
CA TYR A 452 -14.65 7.30 17.77
C TYR A 452 -14.24 7.71 16.36
N PRO A 453 -14.85 7.16 15.29
CA PRO A 453 -15.79 6.02 15.21
C PRO A 453 -15.17 4.63 14.91
N ALA A 454 -15.78 3.55 15.45
CA ALA A 454 -15.25 2.18 15.57
C ALA A 454 -14.97 1.45 14.24
N HIS A 455 -15.38 2.06 13.13
CA HIS A 455 -15.08 1.60 11.78
C HIS A 455 -13.77 2.18 11.23
N LEU A 456 -13.00 2.92 12.03
CA LEU A 456 -11.69 3.47 11.67
C LEU A 456 -10.52 2.71 12.30
N SER A 457 -10.75 1.81 13.25
CA SER A 457 -9.68 0.94 13.74
C SER A 457 -9.27 -0.03 12.64
N THR A 458 -8.00 0.02 12.27
CA THR A 458 -7.35 -0.98 11.42
C THR A 458 -6.83 -2.19 12.23
N GLY A 459 -7.28 -2.35 13.48
CA GLY A 459 -6.84 -3.41 14.37
C GLY A 459 -7.97 -3.97 15.25
N CYS A 460 -8.15 -5.28 15.17
CA CYS A 460 -8.67 -6.12 16.26
C CYS A 460 -7.43 -6.66 16.99
N CYS A 461 -7.40 -6.63 18.32
CA CYS A 461 -6.37 -7.35 19.07
C CYS A 461 -6.75 -8.82 19.19
#